data_AF-A0A3B9QXA3-F1
#
_entry.id   AF-A0A3B9QXA3-F1
#
_cell.length_a   1.000
_cell.length_b   1.000
_cell.length_c   1.000
_cell.angle_alpha   90.00
_cell.angle_beta   90.00
_cell.angle_gamma   90.00
#
_symmetry.space_group_name_H-M   'P 1'
#
loop_
_entity.id
_entity.type
_entity.pdbx_description
1 polymer ?
#
loop_
_entity_poly.entity_id
_entity_poly.type
_entity_poly.pdbx_seq_one_letter_code
_entity_poly.pdbx_strand_id
1 'polypeptide(L)'
;MSELVTVHPASRGVDDDGRPLPTPPDREITAKTVQMLSAADMSDKDKDGNVQVVRIWCAAEDIPNDGDDVTIRGLRFQVRQKGWNPGLHRRPVFTRHRPSAVFDAARGEG
;
A
#
# COMPACT_ATOMS: atom_id res chain seq x y z
N MET A 1 4.82 -16.94 6.63
CA MET A 1 5.08 -16.14 7.85
C MET A 1 4.48 -14.77 7.58
N SER A 2 3.60 -14.26 8.44
CA SER A 2 2.99 -12.93 8.27
C SER A 2 3.96 -11.84 8.75
N GLU A 3 3.93 -10.68 8.11
CA GLU A 3 4.78 -9.53 8.42
C GLU A 3 3.93 -8.34 8.86
N LEU A 4 4.44 -7.56 9.80
CA LEU A 4 3.79 -6.35 10.27
C LEU A 4 4.26 -5.17 9.41
N VAL A 5 3.30 -4.36 8.95
CA VAL A 5 3.54 -3.19 8.10
C VAL A 5 2.88 -2.00 8.76
N THR A 6 3.63 -0.91 8.95
CA THR A 6 3.08 0.35 9.45
C THR A 6 2.68 1.20 8.26
N VAL A 7 1.43 1.68 8.24
CA VAL A 7 0.91 2.60 7.25
C VAL A 7 0.92 4.00 7.84
N HIS A 8 1.50 4.94 7.10
CA HIS A 8 1.54 6.37 7.40
C HIS A 8 0.66 7.09 6.38
N PRO A 9 -0.57 7.46 6.77
CA PRO A 9 -1.51 8.12 5.87
C PRO A 9 -0.94 9.43 5.31
N ALA A 10 -1.16 9.68 4.02
CA ALA A 10 -0.79 10.94 3.40
C ALA A 10 -1.57 12.11 4.03
N SER A 11 -0.93 13.29 4.06
CA SER A 11 -1.61 14.54 4.44
C SER A 11 -2.82 14.78 3.54
N ARG A 12 -3.93 15.19 4.13
CA ARG A 12 -5.16 15.52 3.39
C ARG A 12 -5.11 16.89 2.69
N GLY A 13 -3.97 17.56 2.75
CA GLY A 13 -3.79 18.91 2.20
C GLY A 13 -4.10 19.98 3.25
N VAL A 14 -4.55 21.14 2.78
CA VAL A 14 -4.91 22.30 3.61
C VAL A 14 -6.39 22.65 3.41
N ASP A 15 -7.00 23.28 4.41
CA ASP A 15 -8.34 23.88 4.29
C ASP A 15 -8.30 25.21 3.51
N ASP A 16 -9.47 25.82 3.32
CA ASP A 16 -9.63 27.09 2.58
C ASP A 16 -8.88 28.26 3.24
N ASP A 17 -8.53 28.13 4.53
CA ASP A 17 -7.75 29.10 5.30
C ASP A 17 -6.23 28.80 5.26
N GLY A 18 -5.80 27.79 4.50
CA GLY A 18 -4.41 27.36 4.37
C GLY A 18 -3.88 26.57 5.56
N ARG A 19 -4.73 26.10 6.48
CA ARG A 19 -4.34 25.28 7.62
C ARG A 19 -4.30 23.80 7.23
N PRO A 20 -3.31 23.02 7.69
CA PRO A 20 -3.24 21.61 7.37
C PRO A 20 -4.46 20.87 7.91
N LEU A 21 -5.08 20.06 7.05
CA LEU A 21 -6.14 19.16 7.46
C LEU A 21 -5.57 18.05 8.34
N PRO A 22 -6.32 17.57 9.35
CA PRO A 22 -5.85 16.54 10.25
C PRO A 22 -5.53 15.25 9.47
N THR A 23 -4.27 14.85 9.54
CA THR A 23 -3.80 13.55 9.00
C THR A 23 -4.30 12.43 9.91
N PRO A 24 -4.86 11.34 9.36
CA PRO A 24 -5.19 10.18 10.15
C PRO A 24 -3.93 9.61 10.85
N PRO A 25 -4.06 9.01 12.04
CA PRO A 25 -2.91 8.43 12.73
C PRO A 25 -2.35 7.24 11.98
N ASP A 26 -1.08 6.94 12.25
CA ASP A 26 -0.43 5.72 11.79
C ASP A 26 -1.23 4.47 12.23
N ARG A 27 -1.27 3.46 11.38
CA ARG A 27 -1.91 2.17 11.69
C ARG A 27 -1.04 1.00 11.30
N GLU A 28 -1.14 -0.08 12.06
CA GLU A 28 -0.46 -1.34 11.75
C GLU A 28 -1.39 -2.28 11.00
N ILE A 29 -0.88 -2.90 9.94
CA ILE A 29 -1.56 -3.94 9.18
C ILE A 29 -0.72 -5.21 9.16
N THR A 30 -1.41 -6.35 9.10
CA THR A 30 -0.74 -7.66 8.97
C THR A 30 -0.71 -8.07 7.52
N ALA A 31 0.48 -8.00 6.91
CA ALA A 31 0.73 -8.56 5.59
C ALA A 31 0.87 -10.09 5.68
N LYS A 32 0.18 -10.80 4.79
CA LYS A 32 0.33 -12.25 4.60
C LYS A 32 1.69 -12.56 3.96
N THR A 33 2.08 -11.76 2.97
CA THR A 33 3.30 -11.93 2.20
C THR A 33 3.80 -10.56 1.76
N VAL A 34 5.12 -10.36 1.81
CA VAL A 34 5.82 -9.23 1.20
C VAL A 34 6.84 -9.80 0.21
N GLN A 35 6.76 -9.37 -1.05
CA GLN A 35 7.66 -9.81 -2.11
C GLN A 35 8.39 -8.60 -2.70
N MET A 36 9.72 -8.63 -2.72
CA MET A 36 10.51 -7.70 -3.54
C MET A 36 10.32 -8.07 -5.00
N LEU A 37 9.90 -7.11 -5.84
CA LEU A 37 9.79 -7.35 -7.28
C LEU A 37 11.16 -7.27 -7.93
N SER A 38 11.38 -8.16 -8.90
CA SER A 38 12.55 -8.11 -9.78
C SER A 38 12.29 -7.12 -10.92
N ALA A 39 13.34 -6.64 -11.60
CA ALA A 39 13.19 -5.75 -12.75
C ALA A 39 12.32 -6.33 -13.89
N ALA A 40 12.17 -7.67 -13.95
CA ALA A 40 11.29 -8.33 -14.92
C ALA A 40 9.80 -8.18 -14.58
N ASP A 41 9.47 -7.99 -13.30
CA ASP A 41 8.10 -7.88 -12.79
C ASP A 41 7.67 -6.43 -12.49
N MET A 42 8.61 -5.48 -12.64
CA MET A 42 8.38 -4.04 -12.50
C MET A 42 7.66 -3.48 -13.73
N SER A 43 6.88 -2.42 -13.51
CA SER A 43 6.27 -1.64 -14.59
C SER A 43 7.38 -1.03 -15.46
N ASP A 44 7.13 -0.84 -16.75
CA ASP A 44 8.12 -0.25 -17.67
C ASP A 44 8.58 1.14 -17.22
N LYS A 45 7.75 1.86 -16.45
CA LYS A 45 8.10 3.17 -15.85
C LYS A 45 9.10 3.08 -14.69
N ASP A 46 9.17 1.94 -14.00
CA ASP A 46 10.01 1.75 -12.82
C ASP A 46 11.33 1.02 -13.16
N LYS A 47 11.53 0.62 -14.43
CA LYS A 47 12.75 -0.05 -14.90
C LYS A 47 13.93 0.91 -15.06
N ASP A 48 13.65 2.18 -15.30
CA ASP A 48 14.67 3.22 -15.51
C ASP A 48 15.03 3.88 -14.17
N GLY A 49 15.73 3.17 -13.29
CA GLY A 49 16.24 3.75 -12.04
C GLY A 49 16.65 2.75 -10.96
N ASN A 50 17.13 3.27 -9.82
CA ASN A 50 17.36 2.50 -8.59
C ASN A 50 16.06 2.38 -7.77
N VAL A 51 14.94 2.06 -8.44
CA VAL A 51 13.64 1.93 -7.79
C VAL A 51 13.51 0.53 -7.21
N GLN A 52 13.26 0.45 -5.91
CA GLN A 52 12.89 -0.79 -5.23
C GLN A 52 11.38 -0.85 -5.12
N VAL A 53 10.77 -1.87 -5.72
CA VAL A 53 9.33 -2.10 -5.65
C VAL A 53 9.05 -3.33 -4.81
N VAL A 54 8.08 -3.22 -3.90
CA VAL A 54 7.55 -4.30 -3.08
C VAL A 54 6.08 -4.52 -3.36
N ARG A 55 5.70 -5.78 -3.51
CA ARG A 55 4.31 -6.23 -3.61
C ARG A 55 3.87 -6.83 -2.29
N ILE A 56 2.74 -6.36 -1.78
CA ILE A 56 2.26 -6.70 -0.43
C ILE A 56 0.86 -7.31 -0.52
N TRP A 57 0.70 -8.50 0.05
CA TRP A 57 -0.60 -9.16 0.19
C TRP A 57 -1.14 -8.92 1.59
N CYS A 58 -2.30 -8.30 1.71
CA CYS A 58 -2.98 -8.02 2.98
C CYS A 58 -4.48 -8.33 2.89
N ALA A 59 -5.22 -8.11 3.98
CA ALA A 59 -6.68 -8.15 3.92
C ALA A 59 -7.21 -6.97 3.09
N ALA A 60 -8.32 -7.17 2.38
CA ALA A 60 -8.89 -6.11 1.53
C ALA A 60 -9.29 -4.82 2.28
N GLU A 61 -9.56 -4.92 3.59
CA GLU A 61 -9.84 -3.80 4.49
C GLU A 61 -8.58 -3.01 4.90
N ASP A 62 -7.40 -3.60 4.70
CA ASP A 62 -6.11 -3.05 5.09
C ASP A 62 -5.35 -2.38 3.95
N ILE A 63 -5.93 -2.30 2.75
CA ILE A 63 -5.31 -1.65 1.59
C ILE A 63 -5.10 -0.15 1.90
N PRO A 64 -3.86 0.35 1.88
CA PRO A 64 -3.57 1.79 1.99
C PRO A 64 -4.06 2.56 0.75
N ASN A 65 -4.17 3.89 0.88
CA ASN A 65 -4.46 4.74 -0.25
C ASN A 65 -3.21 5.01 -1.09
N ASP A 66 -3.44 5.43 -2.33
CA ASP A 66 -2.36 5.92 -3.19
C ASP A 66 -1.73 7.18 -2.56
N GLY A 67 -0.40 7.24 -2.54
CA GLY A 67 0.36 8.30 -1.87
C GLY A 67 0.59 8.11 -0.37
N ASP A 68 -0.05 7.13 0.27
CA ASP A 68 0.31 6.74 1.65
C ASP A 68 1.72 6.15 1.67
N ASP A 69 2.43 6.32 2.78
CA ASP A 69 3.73 5.65 2.98
C ASP A 69 3.54 4.39 3.83
N VAL A 70 4.37 3.38 3.58
CA VAL A 70 4.42 2.15 4.36
C VAL A 70 5.83 1.85 4.84
N THR A 71 5.97 1.48 6.10
CA THR A 71 7.24 1.02 6.69
C THR A 71 7.23 -0.49 6.81
N ILE A 72 8.22 -1.12 6.17
CA ILE A 72 8.39 -2.57 6.10
C ILE A 72 9.83 -2.88 6.44
N ARG A 73 10.05 -3.67 7.50
CA ARG A 73 11.41 -4.03 7.98
C ARG A 73 12.32 -2.80 8.19
N GLY A 74 11.74 -1.70 8.68
CA GLY A 74 12.45 -0.43 8.92
C GLY A 74 12.71 0.42 7.67
N LEU A 75 12.23 0.01 6.49
CA LEU A 75 12.37 0.76 5.24
C LEU A 75 11.03 1.37 4.83
N ARG A 76 11.04 2.65 4.43
CA ARG A 76 9.84 3.41 4.01
C ARG A 76 9.67 3.36 2.49
N PHE A 77 8.47 3.01 2.05
CA PHE A 77 8.05 2.94 0.65
C PHE A 77 6.78 3.75 0.46
N GLN A 78 6.62 4.41 -0.69
CA GLN A 78 5.38 5.10 -1.05
C GLN A 78 4.47 4.16 -1.83
N VAL A 79 3.20 4.08 -1.48
CA VAL A 79 2.18 3.33 -2.20
C VAL A 79 1.91 4.03 -3.52
N ARG A 80 2.15 3.34 -4.65
CA ARG A 80 1.97 3.90 -6.02
C ARG A 80 0.82 3.28 -6.80
N GLN A 81 0.29 2.15 -6.34
CA GLN A 81 -0.81 1.47 -7.03
C GLN A 81 -1.85 1.00 -6.03
N LYS A 82 -3.08 1.53 -6.18
CA LYS A 82 -4.24 1.05 -5.44
C LYS A 82 -4.46 -0.41 -5.79
N GLY A 83 -4.27 -1.26 -4.80
CA GLY A 83 -4.33 -2.69 -4.99
C GLY A 83 -5.63 -3.18 -5.61
N TRP A 84 -5.56 -4.21 -6.46
CA TRP A 84 -6.75 -4.87 -6.97
C TRP A 84 -7.48 -5.55 -5.82
N ASN A 85 -8.70 -5.10 -5.52
CA ASN A 85 -9.56 -5.69 -4.48
C ASN A 85 -10.56 -6.66 -5.12
N PRO A 86 -10.31 -7.99 -5.12
CA PRO A 86 -11.23 -8.98 -5.67
C PRO A 86 -12.56 -9.11 -4.89
N GLY A 87 -12.70 -8.40 -3.76
CA GLY A 87 -13.93 -8.34 -2.96
C GLY A 87 -14.97 -7.33 -3.44
N LEU A 88 -14.59 -6.32 -4.23
CA LEU A 88 -15.43 -5.15 -4.54
C LEU A 88 -16.72 -5.47 -5.32
N HIS A 89 -16.80 -6.64 -5.98
CA HIS A 89 -17.95 -7.07 -6.79
C HIS A 89 -18.53 -8.44 -6.38
N ARG A 90 -18.24 -8.91 -5.16
CA ARG A 90 -18.72 -10.22 -4.70
C ARG A 90 -20.11 -10.16 -4.10
N ARG A 91 -20.89 -11.24 -4.29
CA ARG A 91 -22.22 -11.40 -3.68
C ARG A 91 -22.13 -11.47 -2.15
N PRO A 92 -23.07 -10.86 -1.41
CA PRO A 92 -23.04 -10.71 0.05
C PRO A 92 -23.14 -12.02 0.86
N VAL A 93 -23.35 -13.18 0.22
CA VAL A 93 -23.42 -14.51 0.86
C VAL A 93 -22.08 -14.93 1.51
N PHE A 94 -20.98 -14.26 1.17
CA PHE A 94 -19.65 -14.52 1.75
C PHE A 94 -19.22 -13.50 2.81
N THR A 95 -20.14 -13.09 3.70
CA THR A 95 -19.93 -12.01 4.68
C THR A 95 -18.78 -12.25 5.66
N ARG A 96 -18.36 -13.52 5.86
CA ARG A 96 -17.24 -13.90 6.74
C ARG A 96 -15.91 -14.10 5.99
N HIS A 97 -15.93 -14.07 4.67
CA HIS A 97 -14.75 -14.31 3.86
C HIS A 97 -13.93 -13.03 3.74
N ARG A 98 -12.69 -13.02 4.24
CA ARG A 98 -11.75 -11.91 4.10
C ARG A 98 -10.82 -12.15 2.90
N PRO A 99 -11.14 -11.63 1.70
CA PRO A 99 -10.29 -11.83 0.54
C PRO A 99 -8.95 -11.12 0.74
N SER A 100 -7.89 -11.75 0.25
CA SER A 100 -6.59 -11.10 0.12
C SER A 100 -6.64 -10.05 -1.00
N ALA A 101 -6.05 -8.90 -0.75
CA ALA A 101 -5.78 -7.87 -1.72
C ALA A 101 -4.28 -7.64 -1.85
N VAL A 102 -3.87 -7.00 -2.95
CA VAL A 102 -2.47 -6.83 -3.33
C VAL A 102 -2.23 -5.41 -3.74
N PHE A 103 -1.27 -4.73 -3.12
CA PHE A 103 -0.82 -3.40 -3.54
C PHE A 103 0.70 -3.35 -3.71
N ASP A 104 1.16 -2.40 -4.53
CA ASP A 104 2.58 -2.19 -4.82
C ASP A 104 3.04 -0.87 -4.18
N ALA A 105 4.20 -0.90 -3.53
CA ALA A 105 4.85 0.26 -2.95
C ALA A 105 6.31 0.36 -3.45
N ALA A 106 6.77 1.59 -3.68
CA ALA A 106 8.06 1.86 -4.29
C ALA A 106 8.93 2.76 -3.40
N ARG A 107 10.24 2.59 -3.48
CA ARG A 107 11.24 3.42 -2.81
C ARG A 107 12.39 3.70 -3.76
N GLY A 108 12.84 4.95 -3.82
CA GLY A 108 13.95 5.40 -4.66
C GLY A 108 13.54 6.54 -5.57
N GLU A 109 14.53 7.12 -6.26
CA GLU A 109 14.30 8.11 -7.30
C GLU A 109 13.97 7.38 -8.61
N GLY A 110 12.77 7.67 -9.13
CA GLY A 110 12.20 7.16 -10.38
C GLY A 110 10.90 7.87 -10.68
#